data_AF-A0ABD3RFC2-F1
#
_entry.id   AF-A0ABD3RFC2-F1
#
_cell.length_a   1.000
_cell.length_b   1.000
_cell.length_c   1.000
_cell.angle_alpha   90.00
_cell.angle_beta   90.00
_cell.angle_gamma   90.00
#
_symmetry.space_group_name_H-M   'P 1'
#
loop_
_entity.id
_entity.type
_entity.pdbx_description
1 polymer ?
#
loop_
_entity_poly.entity_id
_entity_poly.type
_entity_poly.pdbx_seq_one_letter_code
_entity_poly.pdbx_strand_id
1 'polypeptide(L)'
;MMNNGDSNLLSRVIFRTVQPTDVSRCYQIESASYPEEEAASKSMLQYRQHHAAPFFRCAFLVGDDNGVTSGRTSASSVISYQGRSSFNPTMTLCGNIIGFVSSTRCKSLTANAMKAHDSTGKILAIHSVVVDERFRNHGVASAMLHDYVSAMERLNTGGYLKVKMEKVVLLAKKNLLAFYVRNGFIATGISPIVHGTEQWFELERNFAPAEDSDLKTYECYLVDSFADVDKQGSGNPAGVVILNNPPGLNLSKNGDTDINGSLDEMKDTENVESKDLERGVKWMSIVAKEFNQSETAFIWPLPRLKTNPNQDVYSQAESSSYAIRYYTRSGMEVDLCGHATLAAAFCVLRRKNIDSKQMISFFAKNDELQCELASSVNSQSADPTSVSDKACRISMSFPWKTVTAVPTEKDRNSVISMLSQAFFSATAALFGRDQSLEFFSQHVVHIGTTDDNEDLLIELTEEVFDALQGVKVDYGELSSSELYSRGVIICCCASLQTHSIDFRSRFFGPKVGIDEDPVTGSAHCSLGPYFGKKLGKSVVIGKQESERGGLVECILKQDEGCVCIVGTAIMTLSGQLSIRIQ
;
A
#
# COMPACT_ATOMS: atom_id res chain seq x y z
N MET A 1 -10.18 -16.61 -46.35
CA MET A 1 -8.84 -15.99 -46.47
C MET A 1 -8.99 -14.49 -46.28
N MET A 2 -8.83 -14.00 -45.06
CA MET A 2 -8.71 -12.57 -44.73
C MET A 2 -7.62 -12.46 -43.63
N ASN A 3 -6.80 -11.42 -43.77
CA ASN A 3 -5.43 -11.28 -43.26
C ASN A 3 -5.26 -11.27 -41.73
N ASN A 4 -4.32 -12.08 -41.23
CA ASN A 4 -3.70 -11.98 -39.91
C ASN A 4 -2.71 -10.80 -39.88
N GLY A 5 -3.20 -9.57 -39.59
CA GLY A 5 -2.38 -8.35 -39.73
C GLY A 5 -2.46 -7.30 -38.63
N ASP A 6 -3.18 -7.48 -37.53
CA ASP A 6 -3.27 -6.45 -36.47
C ASP A 6 -2.42 -6.78 -35.25
N SER A 7 -1.13 -6.52 -35.39
CA SER A 7 -0.20 -6.23 -34.30
C SER A 7 -0.77 -5.16 -33.35
N ASN A 8 -0.63 -5.34 -32.03
CA ASN A 8 -0.98 -4.37 -30.97
C ASN A 8 -0.66 -2.90 -31.38
N LEU A 9 -1.69 -2.10 -31.72
CA LEU A 9 -1.56 -0.73 -32.25
C LEU A 9 -0.58 0.13 -31.44
N LEU A 10 -0.65 0.08 -30.11
CA LEU A 10 0.18 0.89 -29.22
C LEU A 10 1.66 0.53 -29.29
N SER A 11 2.01 -0.71 -29.65
CA SER A 11 3.41 -1.12 -29.86
C SER A 11 4.06 -0.45 -31.08
N ARG A 12 3.24 0.08 -32.00
CA ARG A 12 3.67 0.75 -33.23
C ARG A 12 3.60 2.27 -33.12
N VAL A 13 3.25 2.82 -31.96
CA VAL A 13 3.19 4.26 -31.74
C VAL A 13 4.53 4.74 -31.20
N ILE A 14 5.13 5.71 -31.89
CA ILE A 14 6.33 6.42 -31.45
C ILE A 14 6.02 7.88 -31.17
N PHE A 15 6.72 8.48 -30.20
CA PHE A 15 6.51 9.87 -29.81
C PHE A 15 7.76 10.71 -30.06
N ARG A 16 7.59 11.87 -30.68
CA ARG A 16 8.68 12.85 -30.85
C ARG A 16 8.17 14.27 -30.79
N THR A 17 9.10 15.20 -30.57
CA THR A 17 8.84 16.64 -30.67
C THR A 17 8.39 17.00 -32.09
N VAL A 18 7.44 17.93 -32.18
CA VAL A 18 6.89 18.44 -33.44
C VAL A 18 7.99 19.10 -34.30
N GLN A 19 7.89 18.93 -35.63
CA GLN A 19 8.71 19.63 -36.62
C GLN A 19 7.85 20.63 -37.40
N PRO A 20 8.44 21.66 -38.05
CA PRO A 20 7.67 22.62 -38.86
C PRO A 20 6.76 21.97 -39.91
N THR A 21 7.22 20.86 -40.50
CA THR A 21 6.48 20.09 -41.51
C THR A 21 5.26 19.35 -40.95
N ASP A 22 5.21 19.09 -39.65
CA ASP A 22 4.13 18.35 -38.99
C ASP A 22 2.90 19.24 -38.69
N VAL A 23 3.09 20.55 -38.59
CA VAL A 23 2.07 21.49 -38.12
C VAL A 23 0.81 21.45 -38.98
N SER A 24 0.97 21.28 -40.30
CA SER A 24 -0.17 21.18 -41.21
C SER A 24 -1.06 19.98 -40.88
N ARG A 25 -0.47 18.85 -40.46
CA ARG A 25 -1.21 17.65 -40.08
C ARG A 25 -1.82 17.77 -38.68
N CYS A 26 -1.11 18.37 -37.72
CA CYS A 26 -1.69 18.68 -36.40
C CYS A 26 -2.93 19.57 -36.53
N TYR A 27 -2.85 20.62 -37.36
CA TYR A 27 -3.98 21.50 -37.64
C TYR A 27 -5.19 20.74 -38.20
N GLN A 28 -4.97 19.86 -39.19
CA GLN A 28 -6.06 19.05 -39.75
C GLN A 28 -6.75 18.18 -38.70
N ILE A 29 -5.99 17.52 -37.82
CA ILE A 29 -6.56 16.66 -36.78
C ILE A 29 -7.30 17.50 -35.72
N GLU A 30 -6.76 18.66 -35.35
CA GLU A 30 -7.39 19.55 -34.35
C GLU A 30 -8.69 20.16 -34.85
N SER A 31 -8.71 20.69 -36.08
CA SER A 31 -9.91 21.25 -36.69
C SER A 31 -11.00 20.20 -36.94
N ALA A 32 -10.63 18.93 -37.10
CA ALA A 32 -11.59 17.82 -37.16
C ALA A 32 -12.06 17.35 -35.77
N SER A 33 -11.37 17.73 -34.69
CA SER A 33 -11.63 17.24 -33.33
C SER A 33 -12.42 18.20 -32.45
N TYR A 34 -12.33 19.51 -32.71
CA TYR A 34 -12.97 20.55 -31.91
C TYR A 34 -13.84 21.48 -32.78
N PRO A 35 -14.89 22.09 -32.22
CA PRO A 35 -15.60 23.21 -32.85
C PRO A 35 -14.63 24.34 -33.24
N GLU A 36 -14.97 25.12 -34.27
CA GLU A 36 -14.11 26.19 -34.81
C GLU A 36 -13.71 27.23 -33.75
N GLU A 37 -14.57 27.50 -32.76
CA GLU A 37 -14.33 28.43 -31.65
C GLU A 37 -13.35 27.89 -30.58
N GLU A 38 -13.16 26.57 -30.51
CA GLU A 38 -12.30 25.88 -29.54
C GLU A 38 -10.99 25.39 -30.18
N ALA A 39 -10.99 25.10 -31.49
CA ALA A 39 -9.83 24.59 -32.21
C ALA A 39 -8.72 25.65 -32.34
N ALA A 40 -7.45 25.27 -32.13
CA ALA A 40 -6.35 26.18 -32.41
C ALA A 40 -6.23 26.49 -33.91
N SER A 41 -6.03 27.77 -34.23
CA SER A 41 -5.74 28.18 -35.61
C SER A 41 -4.38 27.63 -36.07
N LYS A 42 -4.22 27.44 -37.39
CA LYS A 42 -2.93 27.01 -37.96
C LYS A 42 -1.78 27.93 -37.56
N SER A 43 -2.02 29.24 -37.51
CA SER A 43 -1.03 30.22 -37.07
C SER A 43 -0.66 30.08 -35.59
N MET A 44 -1.61 29.71 -34.72
CA MET A 44 -1.34 29.44 -33.31
C MET A 44 -0.49 28.17 -33.13
N LEU A 45 -0.77 27.11 -33.88
CA LEU A 45 0.06 25.90 -33.86
C LEU A 45 1.47 26.16 -34.43
N GLN A 46 1.59 26.97 -35.49
CA GLN A 46 2.90 27.42 -36.00
C GLN A 46 3.66 28.25 -34.96
N TYR A 47 2.97 29.16 -34.27
CA TYR A 47 3.57 29.93 -33.18
C TYR A 47 4.08 29.02 -32.05
N ARG A 48 3.26 28.06 -31.58
CA ARG A 48 3.66 27.11 -30.54
C ARG A 48 4.80 26.22 -31.01
N GLN A 49 4.79 25.78 -32.27
CA GLN A 49 5.91 25.03 -32.84
C GLN A 49 7.19 25.86 -32.88
N HIS A 50 7.12 27.15 -33.21
CA HIS A 50 8.30 28.01 -33.32
C HIS A 50 8.85 28.44 -31.95
N HIS A 51 7.98 28.83 -31.01
CA HIS A 51 8.36 29.43 -29.73
C HIS A 51 8.34 28.46 -28.54
N ALA A 52 7.61 27.35 -28.65
CA ALA A 52 7.41 26.38 -27.57
C ALA A 52 7.65 24.93 -28.06
N ALA A 53 8.46 24.74 -29.11
CA ALA A 53 8.70 23.43 -29.73
C ALA A 53 8.98 22.30 -28.72
N PRO A 54 9.85 22.48 -27.71
CA PRO A 54 10.15 21.42 -26.74
C PRO A 54 8.93 20.89 -25.97
N PHE A 55 7.86 21.69 -25.88
CA PHE A 55 6.61 21.41 -25.16
C PHE A 55 5.47 20.98 -26.10
N PHE A 56 5.79 20.62 -27.33
CA PHE A 56 4.84 20.18 -28.35
C PHE A 56 5.32 18.85 -28.94
N ARG A 57 4.58 17.78 -28.67
CA ARG A 57 4.93 16.40 -29.06
C ARG A 57 3.81 15.75 -29.86
N CYS A 58 4.19 14.93 -30.83
CA CYS A 58 3.31 14.22 -31.73
C CYS A 58 3.49 12.70 -31.57
N ALA A 59 2.40 11.97 -31.72
CA ALA A 59 2.34 10.51 -31.81
C ALA A 59 2.29 10.09 -33.28
N PHE A 60 3.16 9.15 -33.66
CA PHE A 60 3.28 8.66 -35.03
C PHE A 60 3.04 7.16 -35.05
N LEU A 61 2.28 6.70 -36.03
CA LEU A 61 2.13 5.29 -36.32
C LEU A 61 3.27 4.81 -37.24
N VAL A 62 3.98 3.76 -36.84
CA VAL A 62 4.98 3.10 -37.69
C VAL A 62 4.26 2.02 -38.53
N GLY A 63 4.42 2.08 -39.85
CA GLY A 63 3.89 1.09 -40.79
C GLY A 63 4.96 0.04 -41.13
N ASP A 64 4.54 -1.20 -41.39
CA ASP A 64 5.31 -2.11 -42.23
C ASP A 64 5.18 -1.63 -43.67
N ASP A 65 6.29 -1.37 -44.35
CA ASP A 65 6.31 -0.98 -45.76
C ASP A 65 5.75 -2.11 -46.64
N ASN A 66 4.43 -2.08 -46.88
CA ASN A 66 3.80 -2.81 -47.97
C ASN A 66 2.96 -1.84 -48.83
N GLY A 67 3.69 -1.02 -49.59
CA GLY A 67 3.33 -0.62 -50.94
C GLY A 67 2.25 0.45 -51.15
N VAL A 68 2.66 1.73 -51.14
CA VAL A 68 2.29 2.69 -52.20
C VAL A 68 3.49 3.59 -52.49
N THR A 69 3.85 3.66 -53.76
CA THR A 69 4.98 4.35 -54.39
C THR A 69 5.05 5.86 -54.14
N SER A 70 6.19 6.38 -53.68
CA SER A 70 7.06 7.29 -54.45
C SER A 70 8.23 7.83 -53.59
N GLY A 71 9.47 7.65 -54.08
CA GLY A 71 10.67 8.37 -53.60
C GLY A 71 11.67 7.53 -52.78
N ARG A 72 12.60 6.86 -53.48
CA ARG A 72 13.71 6.05 -52.95
C ARG A 72 14.55 6.74 -51.85
N THR A 73 14.90 5.99 -50.80
CA THR A 73 16.29 5.59 -50.50
C THR A 73 16.29 4.40 -49.53
N SER A 74 17.21 3.46 -49.75
CA SER A 74 17.16 2.09 -49.24
C SER A 74 17.93 1.90 -47.93
N ALA A 75 17.28 1.15 -47.03
CA ALA A 75 17.76 0.08 -46.17
C ALA A 75 18.88 0.30 -45.11
N SER A 76 18.59 -0.34 -43.97
CA SER A 76 19.53 -0.98 -43.03
C SER A 76 20.00 -0.16 -41.83
N SER A 77 19.14 -0.06 -40.80
CA SER A 77 19.52 -0.33 -39.40
C SER A 77 18.29 -0.24 -38.50
N VAL A 78 17.71 -1.40 -38.18
CA VAL A 78 16.87 -1.59 -36.99
C VAL A 78 17.81 -1.62 -35.79
N ILE A 79 17.61 -0.76 -34.79
CA ILE A 79 18.11 -1.00 -33.44
C ILE A 79 17.01 -0.69 -32.42
N SER A 80 16.77 -1.74 -31.65
CA SER A 80 15.97 -1.92 -30.46
C SER A 80 16.28 -0.95 -29.31
N TYR A 81 15.31 -0.83 -28.41
CA TYR A 81 15.32 -0.09 -27.16
C TYR A 81 16.41 -0.59 -26.18
N GLN A 82 17.64 -0.09 -26.30
CA GLN A 82 18.61 0.02 -25.20
C GLN A 82 19.40 1.31 -25.37
N GLY A 83 19.55 2.05 -24.28
CA GLY A 83 20.04 3.43 -24.30
C GLY A 83 21.44 3.58 -24.89
N ARG A 84 21.56 4.42 -25.93
CA ARG A 84 22.55 5.51 -26.02
C ARG A 84 22.36 6.29 -27.34
N SER A 85 22.89 7.51 -27.32
CA SER A 85 22.75 8.59 -28.29
C SER A 85 23.12 8.26 -29.73
N SER A 86 22.21 8.54 -30.67
CA SER A 86 22.43 9.33 -31.89
C SER A 86 21.18 9.26 -32.78
N PHE A 87 20.35 10.30 -32.79
CA PHE A 87 19.19 10.42 -33.67
C PHE A 87 19.63 11.14 -34.96
N ASN A 88 19.34 10.56 -36.13
CA ASN A 88 19.63 11.16 -37.43
C ASN A 88 18.42 12.04 -37.85
N PRO A 89 18.56 13.33 -38.26
CA PRO A 89 17.45 14.29 -38.21
C PRO A 89 16.52 14.32 -39.45
N THR A 90 16.62 13.39 -40.40
CA THR A 90 16.07 13.60 -41.77
C THR A 90 14.92 12.71 -42.24
N MET A 91 14.31 11.86 -41.41
CA MET A 91 13.11 11.10 -41.81
C MET A 91 11.82 11.90 -41.60
N THR A 92 11.14 12.27 -42.69
CA THR A 92 9.92 13.08 -42.70
C THR A 92 8.68 12.18 -42.53
N LEU A 93 8.20 12.02 -41.29
CA LEU A 93 7.05 11.17 -40.91
C LEU A 93 5.67 11.86 -40.99
N CYS A 94 5.53 12.96 -41.73
CA CYS A 94 4.39 13.88 -41.61
C CYS A 94 3.00 13.27 -41.89
N GLY A 95 2.91 12.17 -42.66
CA GLY A 95 1.65 11.47 -42.96
C GLY A 95 1.14 10.57 -41.84
N ASN A 96 2.00 10.22 -40.88
CA ASN A 96 1.72 9.18 -39.89
C ASN A 96 1.32 9.72 -38.52
N ILE A 97 1.10 11.03 -38.39
CA ILE A 97 0.65 11.62 -37.12
C ILE A 97 -0.78 11.17 -36.83
N ILE A 98 -0.93 10.50 -35.69
CA ILE A 98 -2.21 10.00 -35.18
C ILE A 98 -2.69 10.77 -33.95
N GLY A 99 -1.86 11.67 -33.40
CA GLY A 99 -2.24 12.56 -32.32
C GLY A 99 -1.11 13.48 -31.88
N PHE A 100 -1.40 14.47 -31.03
CA PHE A 100 -0.40 15.37 -30.45
C PHE A 100 -0.85 16.03 -29.14
N VAL A 101 0.15 16.45 -28.36
CA VAL A 101 -0.02 17.31 -27.17
C VAL A 101 0.75 18.61 -27.40
N SER A 102 0.11 19.76 -27.18
CA SER A 102 0.72 21.08 -27.37
C SER A 102 0.55 21.96 -26.14
N SER A 103 1.63 22.61 -25.71
CA SER A 103 1.66 23.37 -24.46
C SER A 103 2.51 24.64 -24.57
N THR A 104 2.24 25.61 -23.70
CA THR A 104 3.14 26.77 -23.49
C THR A 104 3.41 26.98 -22.01
N ARG A 105 4.49 27.69 -21.69
CA ARG A 105 4.79 28.09 -20.32
C ARG A 105 4.12 29.42 -19.99
N CYS A 106 3.62 29.54 -18.78
CA CYS A 106 2.99 30.75 -18.26
C CYS A 106 3.31 30.96 -16.76
N LYS A 107 3.04 32.17 -16.27
CA LYS A 107 3.23 32.54 -14.85
C LYS A 107 2.00 32.25 -13.99
N SER A 108 0.82 32.24 -14.59
CA SER A 108 -0.46 31.97 -13.94
C SER A 108 -1.45 31.35 -14.94
N LEU A 109 -2.44 30.63 -14.44
CA LEU A 109 -3.49 30.03 -15.27
C LEU A 109 -4.60 31.07 -15.51
N THR A 110 -4.31 32.06 -16.36
CA THR A 110 -5.28 33.08 -16.79
C THR A 110 -5.32 33.14 -18.31
N ALA A 111 -6.47 33.50 -18.88
CA ALA A 111 -6.63 33.60 -20.34
C ALA A 111 -5.58 34.53 -21.00
N ASN A 112 -5.13 35.58 -20.30
CA ASN A 112 -4.08 36.47 -20.80
C ASN A 112 -2.68 35.87 -20.68
N ALA A 113 -2.36 35.18 -19.59
CA ALA A 113 -1.05 34.56 -19.39
C ALA A 113 -0.83 33.32 -20.29
N MET A 114 -1.89 32.69 -20.77
CA MET A 114 -1.85 31.53 -21.66
C MET A 114 -1.65 31.88 -23.16
N LYS A 115 -1.84 33.15 -23.55
CA LYS A 115 -1.79 33.59 -24.97
C LYS A 115 -0.42 33.45 -25.63
N ALA A 116 0.65 33.58 -24.87
CA ALA A 116 2.01 33.59 -25.38
C ALA A 116 2.93 32.70 -24.54
N HIS A 117 3.99 32.20 -25.16
CA HIS A 117 4.99 31.40 -24.46
C HIS A 117 5.88 32.30 -23.58
N ASP A 118 5.89 32.06 -22.26
CA ASP A 118 6.82 32.70 -21.32
C ASP A 118 7.90 31.69 -20.88
N SER A 119 9.11 31.83 -21.43
CA SER A 119 10.25 30.97 -21.09
C SER A 119 10.64 30.96 -19.60
N THR A 120 10.18 31.95 -18.82
CA THR A 120 10.40 32.05 -17.37
C THR A 120 9.22 31.52 -16.53
N GLY A 121 8.09 31.23 -17.16
CA GLY A 121 6.87 30.77 -16.48
C GLY A 121 7.05 29.39 -15.86
N LYS A 122 6.67 29.22 -14.60
CA LYS A 122 6.85 27.93 -13.90
C LYS A 122 5.72 26.93 -14.14
N ILE A 123 4.63 27.37 -14.76
CA ILE A 123 3.46 26.55 -15.08
C ILE A 123 3.53 26.16 -16.55
N LEU A 124 3.32 24.87 -16.86
CA LEU A 124 3.19 24.38 -18.22
C LEU A 124 1.72 24.14 -18.55
N ALA A 125 1.10 25.03 -19.33
CA ALA A 125 -0.30 24.92 -19.71
C ALA A 125 -0.44 24.12 -21.01
N ILE A 126 -1.10 22.95 -20.93
CA ILE A 126 -1.51 22.17 -22.10
C ILE A 126 -2.72 22.85 -22.72
N HIS A 127 -2.63 23.13 -24.02
CA HIS A 127 -3.69 23.74 -24.81
C HIS A 127 -4.47 22.72 -25.63
N SER A 128 -3.81 21.66 -26.08
CA SER A 128 -4.41 20.68 -27.00
C SER A 128 -3.92 19.28 -26.65
N VAL A 129 -4.85 18.32 -26.49
CA VAL A 129 -4.58 16.88 -26.43
C VAL A 129 -5.49 16.23 -27.47
N VAL A 130 -4.93 15.91 -28.63
CA VAL A 130 -5.73 15.58 -29.80
C VAL A 130 -5.35 14.22 -30.33
N VAL A 131 -6.33 13.36 -30.54
CA VAL A 131 -6.17 12.07 -31.22
C VAL A 131 -7.06 12.07 -32.45
N ASP A 132 -6.47 11.67 -33.58
CA ASP A 132 -7.20 11.46 -34.82
C ASP A 132 -8.35 10.48 -34.60
N GLU A 133 -9.51 10.83 -35.13
CA GLU A 133 -10.78 10.12 -34.89
C GLU A 133 -10.65 8.60 -35.08
N ARG A 134 -9.87 8.16 -36.07
CA ARG A 134 -9.65 6.74 -36.41
C ARG A 134 -8.95 5.96 -35.29
N PHE A 135 -8.29 6.63 -34.36
CA PHE A 135 -7.46 6.03 -33.30
C PHE A 135 -7.95 6.38 -31.89
N ARG A 136 -9.10 7.06 -31.75
CA ARG A 136 -9.74 7.33 -30.46
C ARG A 136 -10.22 6.03 -29.82
N ASN A 137 -10.34 5.99 -28.49
CA ASN A 137 -10.74 4.81 -27.72
C ASN A 137 -9.78 3.59 -27.78
N HIS A 138 -8.60 3.74 -28.39
CA HIS A 138 -7.56 2.70 -28.44
C HIS A 138 -6.39 2.96 -27.48
N GLY A 139 -6.61 3.76 -26.43
CA GLY A 139 -5.57 4.11 -25.44
C GLY A 139 -4.49 5.11 -25.90
N VAL A 140 -4.54 5.60 -27.14
CA VAL A 140 -3.52 6.52 -27.71
C VAL A 140 -3.40 7.81 -26.91
N ALA A 141 -4.52 8.40 -26.48
CA ALA A 141 -4.51 9.64 -25.69
C ALA A 141 -3.80 9.46 -24.33
N SER A 142 -4.02 8.33 -23.65
CA SER A 142 -3.34 8.01 -22.39
C SER A 142 -1.84 7.79 -22.61
N ALA A 143 -1.47 7.04 -23.66
CA ALA A 143 -0.07 6.82 -24.02
C ALA A 143 0.64 8.14 -24.35
N MET A 144 -0.03 9.06 -25.05
CA MET A 144 0.46 10.40 -25.32
C MET A 144 0.69 11.22 -24.05
N LEU A 145 -0.26 11.24 -23.11
CA LEU A 145 -0.11 11.98 -21.85
C LEU A 145 1.04 11.41 -21.00
N HIS A 146 1.19 10.09 -20.95
CA HIS A 146 2.28 9.44 -20.23
C HIS A 146 3.65 9.75 -20.84
N ASP A 147 3.82 9.61 -22.16
CA ASP A 147 5.06 10.01 -22.84
C ASP A 147 5.33 11.51 -22.64
N TYR A 148 4.29 12.34 -22.80
CA TYR A 148 4.40 13.78 -22.70
C TYR A 148 4.92 14.20 -21.33
N VAL A 149 4.27 13.77 -20.24
CA VAL A 149 4.69 14.14 -18.88
C VAL A 149 6.10 13.63 -18.59
N SER A 150 6.41 12.38 -18.95
CA SER A 150 7.76 11.80 -18.76
C SER A 150 8.83 12.59 -19.54
N ALA A 151 8.51 13.07 -20.75
CA ALA A 151 9.41 13.90 -21.54
C ALA A 151 9.59 15.30 -20.91
N MET A 152 8.52 15.88 -20.35
CA MET A 152 8.60 17.17 -19.66
C MET A 152 9.39 17.07 -18.37
N GLU A 153 9.26 15.99 -17.61
CA GLU A 153 10.06 15.71 -16.42
C GLU A 153 11.55 15.63 -16.77
N ARG A 154 11.93 14.86 -17.80
CA ARG A 154 13.32 14.79 -18.29
C ARG A 154 13.86 16.15 -18.74
N LEU A 155 13.03 16.96 -19.41
CA LEU A 155 13.42 18.31 -19.82
C LEU A 155 13.62 19.23 -18.60
N ASN A 156 12.80 19.04 -17.56
CA ASN A 156 12.84 19.83 -16.32
C ASN A 156 14.04 19.50 -15.43
N THR A 157 14.50 18.24 -15.44
CA THR A 157 15.64 17.76 -14.64
C THR A 157 16.97 17.82 -15.40
N GLY A 158 16.97 17.72 -16.73
CA GLY A 158 18.18 17.62 -17.57
C GLY A 158 19.01 18.90 -17.72
N GLY A 159 18.75 19.96 -16.97
CA GLY A 159 19.53 21.21 -17.00
C GLY A 159 19.34 22.10 -18.23
N TYR A 160 18.46 21.72 -19.16
CA TYR A 160 18.19 22.46 -20.39
C TYR A 160 17.31 23.70 -20.19
N LEU A 161 16.52 23.75 -19.10
CA LEU A 161 15.65 24.88 -18.78
C LEU A 161 16.32 25.84 -17.79
N LYS A 162 16.31 27.15 -18.12
CA LYS A 162 16.80 28.21 -17.22
C LYS A 162 15.99 28.31 -15.93
N VAL A 163 14.69 28.06 -16.02
CA VAL A 163 13.75 28.07 -14.88
C VAL A 163 13.01 26.74 -14.89
N LYS A 164 13.02 26.03 -13.77
CA LYS A 164 12.27 24.78 -13.61
C LYS A 164 10.76 25.02 -13.60
N MET A 165 10.03 24.07 -14.15
CA MET A 165 8.58 23.99 -14.10
C MET A 165 8.17 23.35 -12.78
N GLU A 166 7.13 23.88 -12.14
CA GLU A 166 6.57 23.37 -10.88
C GLU A 166 5.42 22.38 -11.16
N LYS A 167 4.61 22.65 -12.18
CA LYS A 167 3.45 21.84 -12.52
C LYS A 167 3.05 21.95 -13.99
N VAL A 168 2.32 20.94 -14.46
CA VAL A 168 1.58 20.96 -15.73
C VAL A 168 0.10 21.13 -15.43
N VAL A 169 -0.59 21.95 -16.21
CA VAL A 169 -2.01 22.28 -16.02
C VAL A 169 -2.76 22.18 -17.33
N LEU A 170 -4.06 21.91 -17.25
CA LEU A 170 -4.95 21.90 -18.41
C LEU A 170 -6.37 22.28 -18.00
N LEU A 171 -7.17 22.67 -19.00
CA LEU A 171 -8.61 22.85 -18.83
C LEU A 171 -9.32 21.66 -19.47
N ALA A 172 -10.33 21.10 -18.80
CA ALA A 172 -11.15 20.02 -19.36
C ALA A 172 -12.64 20.21 -19.10
N LYS A 173 -13.46 19.70 -20.02
CA LYS A 173 -14.91 19.56 -19.85
C LYS A 173 -15.24 18.44 -18.86
N LYS A 174 -16.41 18.52 -18.22
CA LYS A 174 -16.86 17.59 -17.17
C LYS A 174 -16.71 16.10 -17.56
N ASN A 175 -17.06 15.75 -18.79
CA ASN A 175 -17.02 14.38 -19.31
C ASN A 175 -15.58 13.83 -19.50
N LEU A 176 -14.56 14.68 -19.53
CA LEU A 176 -13.16 14.29 -19.68
C LEU A 176 -12.39 14.25 -18.35
N LEU A 177 -13.01 14.65 -17.24
CA LEU A 177 -12.38 14.66 -15.92
C LEU A 177 -11.85 13.28 -15.53
N ALA A 178 -12.68 12.24 -15.67
CA ALA A 178 -12.31 10.88 -15.33
C ALA A 178 -11.09 10.39 -16.13
N PHE A 179 -11.01 10.76 -17.41
CA PHE A 179 -9.88 10.43 -18.27
C PHE A 179 -8.58 11.09 -17.77
N TYR A 180 -8.59 12.39 -17.48
CA TYR A 180 -7.38 13.09 -17.04
C TYR A 180 -6.95 12.68 -15.63
N VAL A 181 -7.91 12.41 -14.72
CA VAL A 181 -7.61 11.90 -13.38
C VAL A 181 -6.95 10.52 -13.44
N ARG A 182 -7.45 9.62 -14.30
CA ARG A 182 -6.82 8.32 -14.57
C ARG A 182 -5.39 8.43 -15.11
N ASN A 183 -5.05 9.54 -15.76
CA ASN A 183 -3.72 9.85 -16.28
C ASN A 183 -2.87 10.73 -15.32
N GLY A 184 -3.27 10.83 -14.05
CA GLY A 184 -2.49 11.44 -12.97
C GLY A 184 -2.67 12.95 -12.77
N PHE A 185 -3.73 13.55 -13.33
CA PHE A 185 -4.09 14.94 -13.05
C PHE A 185 -5.07 15.04 -11.87
N ILE A 186 -5.04 16.17 -11.16
CA ILE A 186 -5.94 16.50 -10.04
C ILE A 186 -6.84 17.64 -10.49
N ALA A 187 -8.16 17.50 -10.34
CA ALA A 187 -9.10 18.60 -10.59
C ALA A 187 -9.08 19.58 -9.41
N THR A 188 -8.71 20.84 -9.67
CA THR A 188 -8.56 21.88 -8.63
C THR A 188 -9.82 22.71 -8.43
N GLY A 189 -10.72 22.74 -9.41
CA GLY A 189 -11.99 23.44 -9.31
C GLY A 189 -12.58 23.84 -10.65
N ILE A 190 -13.65 24.63 -10.59
CA ILE A 190 -14.30 25.22 -11.76
C ILE A 190 -13.40 26.35 -12.27
N SER A 191 -13.09 26.32 -13.58
CA SER A 191 -12.29 27.34 -14.23
C SER A 191 -13.07 28.66 -14.34
N PRO A 192 -12.47 29.81 -13.98
CA PRO A 192 -13.02 31.12 -14.30
C PRO A 192 -12.90 31.44 -15.81
N ILE A 193 -12.10 30.66 -16.54
CA ILE A 193 -11.96 30.74 -18.00
C ILE A 193 -13.03 29.85 -18.63
N VAL A 194 -13.97 30.47 -19.35
CA VAL A 194 -15.03 29.79 -20.10
C VAL A 194 -14.76 29.94 -21.59
N HIS A 195 -14.67 28.82 -22.31
CA HIS A 195 -14.67 28.78 -23.77
C HIS A 195 -15.95 28.08 -24.22
N GLY A 196 -16.81 28.77 -24.97
CA GLY A 196 -18.12 28.27 -25.39
C GLY A 196 -19.19 28.33 -24.28
N THR A 197 -20.21 27.48 -24.38
CA THR A 197 -21.38 27.46 -23.47
C THR A 197 -21.24 26.49 -22.29
N GLU A 198 -20.22 25.63 -22.30
CA GLU A 198 -20.02 24.58 -21.30
C GLU A 198 -19.02 25.00 -20.21
N GLN A 199 -19.22 24.47 -19.00
CA GLN A 199 -18.33 24.74 -17.86
C GLN A 199 -17.04 23.92 -17.95
N TRP A 200 -15.90 24.60 -17.78
CA TRP A 200 -14.58 23.97 -17.77
C TRP A 200 -14.06 23.83 -16.33
N PHE A 201 -13.19 22.85 -16.14
CA PHE A 201 -12.51 22.58 -14.89
C PHE A 201 -11.01 22.76 -15.07
N GLU A 202 -10.35 23.32 -14.06
CA GLU A 202 -8.90 23.37 -13.99
C GLU A 202 -8.38 22.04 -13.45
N LEU A 203 -7.33 21.51 -14.09
CA LEU A 203 -6.62 20.33 -13.63
C LEU A 203 -5.13 20.61 -13.58
N GLU A 204 -4.46 20.04 -12.59
CA GLU A 204 -3.02 20.16 -12.41
C GLU A 204 -2.34 18.83 -12.09
N ARG A 205 -1.08 18.72 -12.46
CA ARG A 205 -0.17 17.65 -12.03
C ARG A 205 1.18 18.29 -11.70
N ASN A 206 1.63 18.12 -10.47
CA ASN A 206 2.92 18.65 -10.04
C ASN A 206 4.06 17.85 -10.67
N PHE A 207 5.11 18.55 -11.11
CA PHE A 207 6.38 17.89 -11.38
C PHE A 207 7.02 17.55 -10.03
N ALA A 208 7.51 16.33 -9.86
CA ALA A 208 8.23 15.98 -8.63
C ALA A 208 9.37 17.00 -8.42
N PRO A 209 9.60 17.47 -7.18
CA PRO A 209 10.77 18.29 -6.89
C PRO A 209 12.02 17.52 -7.37
N ALA A 210 12.97 18.25 -7.94
CA ALA A 210 14.17 17.68 -8.52
C ALA A 210 15.12 17.15 -7.43
N GLU A 211 14.73 16.04 -6.82
CA GLU A 211 15.63 15.06 -6.23
C GLU A 211 15.53 13.82 -7.12
N ASP A 212 16.69 13.40 -7.62
CA ASP A 212 16.99 12.18 -8.38
C ASP A 212 15.73 11.45 -8.91
N SER A 213 15.34 11.64 -10.18
CA SER A 213 14.08 11.10 -10.75
C SER A 213 13.99 9.56 -10.77
N ASP A 214 15.09 8.88 -10.43
CA ASP A 214 15.13 7.43 -10.21
C ASP A 214 14.79 7.05 -8.76
N LEU A 215 14.79 8.02 -7.84
CA LEU A 215 14.65 7.85 -6.40
C LEU A 215 13.19 8.07 -5.99
N LYS A 216 12.42 6.99 -5.84
CA LYS A 216 11.10 7.06 -5.18
C LYS A 216 11.30 7.09 -3.67
N THR A 217 10.70 8.06 -3.01
CA THR A 217 10.72 8.16 -1.55
C THR A 217 9.36 7.82 -0.96
N TYR A 218 9.36 6.96 0.06
CA TYR A 218 8.17 6.53 0.80
C TYR A 218 8.30 6.90 2.27
N GLU A 219 7.21 7.33 2.89
CA GLU A 219 7.19 7.50 4.35
C GLU A 219 7.24 6.13 5.01
N CYS A 220 8.09 6.00 6.03
CA CYS A 220 8.18 4.77 6.80
C CYS A 220 8.35 5.01 8.30
N TYR A 221 7.91 4.03 9.07
CA TYR A 221 7.82 4.09 10.52
C TYR A 221 8.25 2.75 11.13
N LEU A 222 8.81 2.83 12.34
CA LEU A 222 8.89 1.72 13.27
C LEU A 222 7.98 2.03 14.44
N VAL A 223 7.08 1.11 14.75
CA VAL A 223 6.07 1.27 15.79
C VAL A 223 6.06 0.01 16.64
N ASP A 224 6.14 0.18 17.95
CA ASP A 224 5.93 -0.87 18.92
C ASP A 224 4.44 -0.94 19.28
N SER A 225 3.78 -2.00 18.85
CA SER A 225 2.37 -2.28 19.16
C SER A 225 2.23 -3.01 20.50
N PHE A 226 1.14 -2.76 21.22
CA PHE A 226 0.91 -3.31 22.58
C PHE A 226 2.01 -2.92 23.58
N ALA A 227 2.65 -1.78 23.35
CA ALA A 227 3.74 -1.31 24.19
C ALA A 227 3.22 -0.81 25.54
N ASP A 228 4.04 -1.02 26.56
CA ASP A 228 3.91 -0.40 27.87
C ASP A 228 4.59 0.98 27.82
N VAL A 229 3.81 2.03 28.09
CA VAL A 229 4.28 3.43 28.07
C VAL A 229 5.39 3.69 29.08
N ASP A 230 5.45 2.89 30.15
CA ASP A 230 6.43 3.04 31.22
C ASP A 230 7.72 2.21 30.96
N LYS A 231 7.71 1.33 29.95
CA LYS A 231 8.86 0.48 29.57
C LYS A 231 9.28 0.74 28.13
N GLN A 232 10.35 1.51 27.96
CA GLN A 232 10.94 1.76 26.64
C GLN A 232 11.38 0.44 25.98
N GLY A 233 11.07 0.27 24.68
CA GLY A 233 11.40 -0.94 23.93
C GLY A 233 10.52 -2.15 24.28
N SER A 234 9.41 -1.94 24.97
CA SER A 234 8.34 -2.94 25.12
C SER A 234 7.50 -3.06 23.83
N GLY A 235 6.49 -3.92 23.83
CA GLY A 235 5.61 -4.17 22.70
C GLY A 235 6.21 -5.08 21.63
N ASN A 236 5.46 -5.26 20.55
CA ASN A 236 5.83 -6.01 19.36
C ASN A 236 6.16 -5.02 18.21
N PRO A 237 7.41 -4.95 17.75
CA PRO A 237 7.82 -3.99 16.74
C PRO A 237 7.32 -4.36 15.35
N ALA A 238 6.78 -3.39 14.63
CA ALA A 238 6.42 -3.52 13.22
C ALA A 238 7.00 -2.37 12.39
N GLY A 239 7.46 -2.72 11.19
CA GLY A 239 7.71 -1.75 10.13
C GLY A 239 6.40 -1.33 9.46
N VAL A 240 6.24 -0.06 9.15
CA VAL A 240 5.11 0.43 8.35
C VAL A 240 5.65 1.29 7.21
N VAL A 241 5.31 0.93 5.98
CA VAL A 241 5.66 1.70 4.77
C VAL A 241 4.37 2.17 4.12
N ILE A 242 4.28 3.48 3.90
CA ILE A 242 3.07 4.08 3.32
C ILE A 242 3.32 4.43 1.86
N LEU A 243 2.52 3.80 1.01
CA LEU A 243 2.58 3.91 -0.44
C LEU A 243 1.43 4.79 -0.93
N ASN A 244 1.69 5.53 -2.00
CA ASN A 244 0.64 6.30 -2.67
C ASN A 244 -0.31 5.40 -3.48
N ASN A 245 0.19 4.25 -3.94
CA ASN A 245 -0.47 3.29 -4.82
C ASN A 245 0.08 1.88 -4.56
N PRO A 246 -0.62 0.82 -4.99
CA PRO A 246 -0.10 -0.55 -4.92
C PRO A 246 1.25 -0.66 -5.65
N PRO A 247 2.25 -1.35 -5.07
CA PRO A 247 3.55 -1.54 -5.70
C PRO A 247 3.43 -2.49 -6.89
N GLY A 248 4.10 -2.17 -7.99
CA GLY A 248 3.97 -2.90 -9.26
C GLY A 248 3.09 -2.16 -10.28
N LEU A 249 2.05 -1.46 -9.84
CA LEU A 249 1.27 -0.58 -10.71
C LEU A 249 2.02 0.74 -10.97
N ASN A 250 2.86 0.76 -12.00
CA ASN A 250 2.79 1.92 -12.89
C ASN A 250 1.49 1.74 -13.69
N LEU A 251 0.58 2.70 -13.66
CA LEU A 251 -0.56 2.73 -14.58
C LEU A 251 -0.03 2.80 -16.02
N SER A 252 0.28 1.64 -16.59
CA SER A 252 0.51 1.43 -18.01
C SER A 252 0.09 0.01 -18.38
N LYS A 253 -1.22 -0.26 -18.36
CA LYS A 253 -2.03 -0.72 -19.50
C LYS A 253 -3.39 -1.26 -19.03
N ASN A 254 -4.43 -0.80 -19.72
CA ASN A 254 -5.78 -1.34 -19.87
C ASN A 254 -6.67 -1.45 -18.62
N GLY A 255 -7.56 -0.47 -18.48
CA GLY A 255 -8.87 -0.68 -17.84
C GLY A 255 -9.92 -1.02 -18.90
N ASP A 256 -10.91 -1.81 -18.46
CA ASP A 256 -12.21 -2.13 -19.07
C ASP A 256 -12.29 -3.45 -19.86
N THR A 257 -12.67 -4.50 -19.14
CA THR A 257 -13.39 -5.68 -19.60
C THR A 257 -14.81 -5.29 -20.04
N ASP A 258 -15.14 -5.47 -21.32
CA ASP A 258 -16.52 -5.75 -21.72
C ASP A 258 -16.68 -7.27 -21.92
N ILE A 259 -17.38 -7.83 -20.94
CA ILE A 259 -18.11 -9.09 -20.93
C ILE A 259 -18.88 -9.30 -22.24
N ASN A 260 -18.26 -9.99 -23.21
CA ASN A 260 -18.86 -10.95 -24.16
C ASN A 260 -17.82 -11.34 -25.24
N GLY A 261 -16.97 -12.35 -24.97
CA GLY A 261 -15.98 -12.83 -25.95
C GLY A 261 -15.27 -14.10 -25.51
N SER A 262 -15.01 -14.99 -26.47
CA SER A 262 -14.62 -16.40 -26.32
C SER A 262 -13.33 -16.68 -25.52
N LEU A 263 -13.26 -17.90 -24.97
CA LEU A 263 -12.24 -18.51 -24.08
C LEU A 263 -10.76 -18.47 -24.54
N ASP A 264 -10.42 -17.85 -25.66
CA ASP A 264 -9.07 -17.89 -26.25
C ASP A 264 -8.25 -16.58 -26.14
N GLU A 265 -8.85 -15.44 -25.71
CA GLU A 265 -8.14 -14.14 -25.60
C GLU A 265 -7.58 -13.81 -24.19
N MET A 266 -7.73 -14.70 -23.20
CA MET A 266 -7.30 -14.45 -21.81
C MET A 266 -5.79 -14.60 -21.52
N LYS A 267 -4.96 -15.07 -22.47
CA LYS A 267 -3.58 -15.50 -22.16
C LYS A 267 -2.50 -14.40 -22.21
N ASP A 268 -2.74 -13.25 -22.84
CA ASP A 268 -1.69 -12.24 -23.09
C ASP A 268 -1.75 -10.99 -22.19
N THR A 269 -2.91 -10.62 -21.65
CA THR A 269 -3.06 -9.57 -20.62
C THR A 269 -2.63 -10.05 -19.24
N GLU A 270 -2.88 -11.33 -18.93
CA GLU A 270 -2.38 -11.97 -17.70
C GLU A 270 -0.86 -11.84 -17.57
N ASN A 271 -0.10 -11.86 -18.68
CA ASN A 271 1.37 -11.87 -18.68
C ASN A 271 2.06 -10.55 -18.33
N VAL A 272 1.37 -9.40 -18.39
CA VAL A 272 1.96 -8.08 -18.06
C VAL A 272 1.58 -7.64 -16.65
N GLU A 273 0.30 -7.75 -16.28
CA GLU A 273 -0.16 -7.48 -14.91
C GLU A 273 0.47 -8.44 -13.91
N SER A 274 0.64 -9.72 -14.27
CA SER A 274 1.37 -10.68 -13.43
C SER A 274 2.81 -10.27 -13.18
N LYS A 275 3.53 -9.77 -14.18
CA LYS A 275 4.95 -9.37 -14.04
C LYS A 275 5.13 -8.12 -13.20
N ASP A 276 4.23 -7.17 -13.33
CA ASP A 276 4.27 -5.94 -12.54
C ASP A 276 3.83 -6.20 -11.09
N LEU A 277 2.82 -7.04 -10.87
CA LEU A 277 2.47 -7.54 -9.55
C LEU A 277 3.62 -8.34 -8.92
N GLU A 278 4.27 -9.23 -9.68
CA GLU A 278 5.42 -10.02 -9.23
C GLU A 278 6.59 -9.11 -8.80
N ARG A 279 6.86 -8.04 -9.55
CA ARG A 279 7.84 -7.02 -9.17
C ARG A 279 7.46 -6.30 -7.88
N GLY A 280 6.19 -5.93 -7.72
CA GLY A 280 5.68 -5.31 -6.50
C GLY A 280 5.82 -6.21 -5.27
N VAL A 281 5.44 -7.48 -5.40
CA VAL A 281 5.60 -8.53 -4.37
C VAL A 281 7.05 -8.70 -3.99
N LYS A 282 7.93 -8.88 -4.99
CA LYS A 282 9.37 -9.04 -4.76
C LYS A 282 9.97 -7.82 -4.08
N TRP A 283 9.53 -6.62 -4.45
CA TRP A 283 9.98 -5.38 -3.84
C TRP A 283 9.59 -5.29 -2.35
N MET A 284 8.32 -5.55 -2.01
CA MET A 284 7.87 -5.56 -0.61
C MET A 284 8.63 -6.60 0.22
N SER A 285 8.85 -7.79 -0.35
CA SER A 285 9.67 -8.85 0.26
C SER A 285 11.10 -8.39 0.58
N ILE A 286 11.76 -7.66 -0.33
CA ILE A 286 13.11 -7.13 -0.11
C ILE A 286 13.11 -6.03 0.96
N VAL A 287 12.15 -5.10 0.91
CA VAL A 287 12.06 -4.03 1.90
C VAL A 287 11.80 -4.60 3.30
N ALA A 288 10.92 -5.59 3.44
CA ALA A 288 10.66 -6.23 4.73
C ALA A 288 11.91 -6.92 5.31
N LYS A 289 12.74 -7.55 4.46
CA LYS A 289 14.05 -8.10 4.86
C LYS A 289 15.00 -7.02 5.37
N GLU A 290 15.02 -5.85 4.72
CA GLU A 290 15.85 -4.71 5.14
C GLU A 290 15.38 -4.13 6.48
N PHE A 291 14.07 -4.00 6.68
CA PHE A 291 13.50 -3.58 7.96
C PHE A 291 13.85 -4.55 9.09
N ASN A 292 13.93 -5.85 8.80
CA ASN A 292 14.29 -6.92 9.73
C ASN A 292 13.48 -6.87 11.04
N GLN A 293 12.20 -6.52 10.94
CA GLN A 293 11.22 -6.57 12.03
C GLN A 293 10.41 -7.87 11.96
N SER A 294 9.67 -8.21 13.01
CA SER A 294 8.75 -9.38 13.00
C SER A 294 7.93 -9.36 11.71
N GLU A 295 7.24 -8.24 11.47
CA GLU A 295 6.50 -7.96 10.26
C GLU A 295 6.71 -6.51 9.78
N THR A 296 6.58 -6.33 8.47
CA THR A 296 6.50 -5.02 7.82
C THR A 296 5.17 -4.93 7.06
N ALA A 297 4.34 -3.95 7.43
CA ALA A 297 3.09 -3.62 6.77
C ALA A 297 3.31 -2.58 5.67
N PHE A 298 2.75 -2.85 4.49
CA PHE A 298 2.69 -1.92 3.37
C PHE A 298 1.26 -1.49 3.19
N ILE A 299 0.99 -0.18 3.28
CA ILE A 299 -0.38 0.36 3.16
C ILE A 299 -0.50 1.39 2.06
N TRP A 300 -1.66 1.42 1.40
CA TRP A 300 -2.01 2.48 0.46
C TRP A 300 -3.52 2.78 0.52
N PRO A 301 -3.93 4.04 0.30
CA PRO A 301 -5.34 4.41 0.36
C PRO A 301 -6.12 3.72 -0.77
N LEU A 302 -7.31 3.25 -0.45
CA LEU A 302 -8.28 2.79 -1.45
C LEU A 302 -9.23 3.93 -1.83
N PRO A 303 -9.64 4.04 -3.10
CA PRO A 303 -10.71 4.96 -3.49
C PRO A 303 -11.99 4.64 -2.71
N ARG A 304 -12.74 5.66 -2.26
CA ARG A 304 -14.04 5.45 -1.60
C ARG A 304 -14.99 4.73 -2.56
N LEU A 305 -15.41 3.50 -2.23
CA LEU A 305 -16.49 2.80 -2.93
C LEU A 305 -17.82 3.47 -2.55
N LYS A 306 -18.56 3.99 -3.54
CA LYS A 306 -19.87 4.63 -3.32
C LYS A 306 -20.93 3.58 -2.99
N THR A 307 -21.72 3.80 -1.94
CA THR A 307 -22.98 3.08 -1.66
C THR A 307 -24.23 3.78 -2.20
N ASN A 308 -24.09 4.78 -3.09
CA ASN A 308 -25.27 5.48 -3.66
C ASN A 308 -25.06 5.88 -5.15
N PRO A 309 -25.93 5.44 -6.08
CA PRO A 309 -25.75 5.68 -7.52
C PRO A 309 -25.90 7.13 -8.00
N ASN A 310 -26.42 8.05 -7.18
CA ASN A 310 -26.94 9.34 -7.69
C ASN A 310 -26.24 10.61 -7.18
N GLN A 311 -24.98 10.54 -6.70
CA GLN A 311 -24.18 11.74 -6.46
C GLN A 311 -22.74 11.59 -6.98
N ASP A 312 -22.41 12.40 -7.99
CA ASP A 312 -21.09 12.52 -8.58
C ASP A 312 -20.25 13.58 -7.89
N VAL A 313 -19.48 13.17 -6.89
CA VAL A 313 -18.27 13.86 -6.45
C VAL A 313 -17.26 12.82 -5.97
N TYR A 314 -16.17 12.61 -6.71
CA TYR A 314 -14.93 12.06 -6.14
C TYR A 314 -14.36 13.12 -5.20
N SER A 315 -14.78 13.13 -3.94
CA SER A 315 -14.15 14.00 -2.96
C SER A 315 -12.86 13.34 -2.49
N GLN A 316 -11.74 14.07 -2.56
CA GLN A 316 -10.46 13.74 -1.90
C GLN A 316 -10.56 13.84 -0.37
N ALA A 317 -11.70 13.54 0.23
CA ALA A 317 -11.71 13.32 1.66
C ALA A 317 -10.92 12.01 1.88
N GLU A 318 -9.81 12.09 2.61
CA GLU A 318 -8.91 10.97 2.89
C GLU A 318 -9.75 9.72 3.19
N SER A 319 -9.44 8.64 2.47
CA SER A 319 -10.17 7.39 2.63
C SER A 319 -9.91 6.86 4.03
N SER A 320 -10.96 6.46 4.76
CA SER A 320 -10.79 5.60 5.92
C SER A 320 -10.41 4.18 5.53
N SER A 321 -10.39 3.86 4.23
CA SER A 321 -10.12 2.53 3.72
C SER A 321 -8.74 2.47 3.09
N TYR A 322 -7.93 1.52 3.53
CA TYR A 322 -6.59 1.26 3.04
C TYR A 322 -6.49 -0.20 2.63
N ALA A 323 -5.72 -0.49 1.59
CA ALA A 323 -5.23 -1.85 1.39
C ALA A 323 -3.97 -2.05 2.23
N ILE A 324 -3.75 -3.27 2.68
CA ILE A 324 -2.61 -3.65 3.50
C ILE A 324 -2.03 -4.99 3.05
N ARG A 325 -0.70 -5.10 3.08
CA ARG A 325 0.02 -6.38 2.91
C ARG A 325 1.10 -6.50 3.96
N TYR A 326 1.33 -7.72 4.44
CA TYR A 326 2.27 -8.01 5.53
C TYR A 326 3.38 -8.91 5.04
N TYR A 327 4.61 -8.60 5.39
CA TYR A 327 5.77 -9.43 5.08
C TYR A 327 6.61 -9.65 6.33
N THR A 328 7.00 -10.89 6.59
CA THR A 328 7.91 -11.23 7.68
C THR A 328 9.35 -10.76 7.38
N ARG A 329 10.25 -10.78 8.37
CA ARG A 329 11.70 -10.56 8.16
C ARG A 329 12.36 -11.48 7.12
N SER A 330 11.80 -12.67 6.84
CA SER A 330 12.30 -13.54 5.77
C SER A 330 11.79 -13.13 4.38
N GLY A 331 10.96 -12.08 4.31
CA GLY A 331 10.30 -11.57 3.12
C GLY A 331 9.16 -12.46 2.64
N MET A 332 8.61 -13.32 3.49
CA MET A 332 7.43 -14.11 3.18
C MET A 332 6.18 -13.30 3.48
N GLU A 333 5.23 -13.26 2.54
CA GLU A 333 3.93 -12.64 2.78
C GLU A 333 3.10 -13.50 3.73
N VAL A 334 2.38 -12.85 4.65
CA VAL A 334 1.39 -13.48 5.52
C VAL A 334 0.01 -12.86 5.28
N ASP A 335 -1.03 -13.67 5.41
CA ASP A 335 -2.39 -13.25 5.07
C ASP A 335 -2.95 -12.19 6.04
N LEU A 336 -2.55 -12.24 7.30
CA LEU A 336 -3.03 -11.35 8.36
C LEU A 336 -1.98 -11.16 9.46
N CYS A 337 -1.87 -9.95 10.00
CA CYS A 337 -1.05 -9.66 11.18
C CYS A 337 -1.65 -8.55 12.04
N GLY A 338 -2.12 -8.89 13.25
CA GLY A 338 -2.81 -7.95 14.14
C GLY A 338 -1.92 -6.80 14.64
N HIS A 339 -0.72 -7.08 15.14
CA HIS A 339 0.15 -6.02 15.70
C HIS A 339 0.67 -5.07 14.61
N ALA A 340 0.93 -5.56 13.40
CA ALA A 340 1.32 -4.73 12.27
C ALA A 340 0.15 -3.88 11.74
N THR A 341 -1.08 -4.39 11.83
CA THR A 341 -2.29 -3.59 11.55
C THR A 341 -2.46 -2.47 12.57
N LEU A 342 -2.28 -2.77 13.86
CA LEU A 342 -2.33 -1.77 14.93
C LEU A 342 -1.28 -0.67 14.70
N ALA A 343 -0.06 -1.05 14.31
CA ALA A 343 0.99 -0.11 13.92
C ALA A 343 0.62 0.74 12.69
N ALA A 344 0.02 0.13 11.67
CA ALA A 344 -0.45 0.84 10.48
C ALA A 344 -1.57 1.84 10.80
N ALA A 345 -2.53 1.44 11.65
CA ALA A 345 -3.60 2.30 12.14
C ALA A 345 -3.04 3.52 12.88
N PHE A 346 -2.03 3.33 13.74
CA PHE A 346 -1.32 4.44 14.40
C PHE A 346 -0.76 5.44 13.38
N CYS A 347 -0.07 4.95 12.35
CA CYS A 347 0.54 5.81 11.34
C CYS A 347 -0.49 6.60 10.52
N VAL A 348 -1.64 5.98 10.23
CA VAL A 348 -2.76 6.62 9.54
C VAL A 348 -3.39 7.69 10.43
N LEU A 349 -3.75 7.37 11.69
CA LEU A 349 -4.36 8.30 12.65
C LEU A 349 -3.49 9.53 12.95
N ARG A 350 -2.17 9.40 12.85
CA ARG A 350 -1.23 10.52 13.02
C ARG A 350 -1.34 11.58 11.91
N ARG A 351 -1.88 11.24 10.74
CA ARG A 351 -2.04 12.21 9.66
C ARG A 351 -3.13 13.21 10.05
N LYS A 352 -2.78 14.50 10.01
CA LYS A 352 -3.55 15.64 10.59
C LYS A 352 -4.98 15.86 10.07
N ASN A 353 -5.47 15.01 9.18
CA ASN A 353 -6.75 15.16 8.49
C ASN A 353 -7.77 14.05 8.78
N ILE A 354 -7.43 13.06 9.62
CA ILE A 354 -8.36 12.01 10.02
C ILE A 354 -9.00 12.37 11.35
N ASP A 355 -10.34 12.42 11.39
CA ASP A 355 -11.06 12.66 12.63
C ASP A 355 -10.77 11.50 13.60
N SER A 356 -10.38 11.82 14.82
CA SER A 356 -10.20 10.88 15.94
C SER A 356 -11.36 9.90 16.17
N LYS A 357 -12.55 10.17 15.64
CA LYS A 357 -13.74 9.31 15.73
C LYS A 357 -13.95 8.39 14.51
N GLN A 358 -13.09 8.50 13.49
CA GLN A 358 -13.26 7.77 12.24
C GLN A 358 -12.69 6.36 12.36
N MET A 359 -13.52 5.35 12.08
CA MET A 359 -13.09 3.97 11.88
C MET A 359 -12.19 3.88 10.64
N ILE A 360 -11.08 3.16 10.76
CA ILE A 360 -10.17 2.85 9.66
C ILE A 360 -10.34 1.39 9.28
N SER A 361 -10.65 1.13 8.02
CA SER A 361 -10.70 -0.22 7.44
C SER A 361 -9.41 -0.53 6.69
N PHE A 362 -8.80 -1.66 7.00
CA PHE A 362 -7.66 -2.23 6.29
C PHE A 362 -8.09 -3.51 5.55
N PHE A 363 -8.04 -3.47 4.23
CA PHE A 363 -8.34 -4.60 3.36
C PHE A 363 -7.04 -5.37 3.09
N ALA A 364 -6.89 -6.48 3.81
CA ALA A 364 -5.84 -7.46 3.59
C ALA A 364 -6.20 -8.36 2.39
N LYS A 365 -5.30 -9.29 2.05
CA LYS A 365 -5.46 -10.17 0.88
C LYS A 365 -6.78 -10.96 0.90
N ASN A 366 -7.15 -11.46 2.08
CA ASN A 366 -8.31 -12.34 2.26
C ASN A 366 -9.23 -11.88 3.42
N ASP A 367 -9.02 -10.67 3.95
CA ASP A 367 -9.68 -10.23 5.18
C ASP A 367 -9.84 -8.69 5.25
N GLU A 368 -10.72 -8.22 6.12
CA GLU A 368 -10.89 -6.80 6.46
C GLU A 368 -10.71 -6.61 7.97
N LEU A 369 -9.81 -5.69 8.34
CA LEU A 369 -9.57 -5.32 9.73
C LEU A 369 -10.01 -3.88 9.97
N GLN A 370 -10.87 -3.69 10.95
CA GLN A 370 -11.34 -2.37 11.37
C GLN A 370 -10.64 -1.95 12.65
N CYS A 371 -10.13 -0.72 12.65
CA CYS A 371 -9.39 -0.12 13.74
C CYS A 371 -10.03 1.21 14.13
N GLU A 372 -10.08 1.49 15.43
CA GLU A 372 -10.57 2.75 15.97
C GLU A 372 -9.63 3.27 17.07
N LEU A 373 -9.64 4.59 17.28
CA LEU A 373 -8.96 5.17 18.44
C LEU A 373 -9.74 4.79 19.70
N ALA A 374 -9.07 4.13 20.64
CA ALA A 374 -9.68 3.76 21.90
C ALA A 374 -9.63 4.94 22.89
N SER A 375 -10.74 5.20 23.60
CA SER A 375 -10.74 6.13 24.72
C SER A 375 -9.89 5.59 25.88
N SER A 376 -9.21 6.48 26.61
CA SER A 376 -8.53 6.10 27.85
C SER A 376 -9.57 5.65 28.87
N VAL A 377 -9.46 4.40 29.35
CA VAL A 377 -10.35 3.86 30.38
C VAL A 377 -10.02 4.44 31.78
N ASN A 378 -8.87 5.11 31.94
CA ASN A 378 -8.44 5.71 33.22
C ASN A 378 -7.76 7.08 33.03
N SER A 379 -8.54 8.13 32.75
CA SER A 379 -8.08 9.52 32.92
C SER A 379 -8.99 10.28 33.88
N GLN A 380 -8.98 9.89 35.16
CA GLN A 380 -9.09 10.90 36.20
C GLN A 380 -7.72 11.60 36.26
N SER A 381 -7.63 12.78 35.67
CA SER A 381 -6.43 13.63 35.51
C SER A 381 -5.48 13.29 34.35
N ALA A 382 -5.94 13.49 33.13
CA ALA A 382 -5.15 14.16 32.10
C ALA A 382 -6.07 14.53 30.93
N ASP A 383 -5.90 15.74 30.42
CA ASP A 383 -6.54 16.27 29.23
C ASP A 383 -6.51 15.24 28.07
N PRO A 384 -7.64 14.93 27.39
CA PRO A 384 -7.65 14.02 26.23
C PRO A 384 -6.81 14.52 25.05
N THR A 385 -6.30 15.76 25.10
CA THR A 385 -5.32 16.30 24.16
C THR A 385 -3.85 16.01 24.53
N SER A 386 -3.58 15.33 25.66
CA SER A 386 -2.22 15.03 26.14
C SER A 386 -1.69 13.65 25.75
N VAL A 387 -2.33 12.99 24.79
CA VAL A 387 -1.74 11.85 24.08
C VAL A 387 -0.50 12.38 23.34
N SER A 388 0.70 12.04 23.80
CA SER A 388 1.93 12.53 23.15
C SER A 388 1.88 12.19 21.65
N ASP A 389 2.41 13.06 20.78
CA ASP A 389 2.52 12.86 19.32
C ASP A 389 3.16 11.51 18.89
N LYS A 390 3.67 10.72 19.84
CA LYS A 390 4.38 9.46 19.65
C LYS A 390 3.60 8.22 20.08
N ALA A 391 2.45 8.32 20.74
CA ALA A 391 1.73 7.15 21.24
C ALA A 391 0.22 7.30 21.08
N CYS A 392 -0.54 6.25 20.80
CA CYS A 392 -1.99 6.26 20.96
C CYS A 392 -2.54 4.85 21.23
N ARG A 393 -3.77 4.77 21.74
CA ARG A 393 -4.45 3.50 22.01
C ARG A 393 -5.40 3.18 20.87
N ILE A 394 -5.31 1.96 20.35
CA ILE A 394 -6.06 1.51 19.18
C ILE A 394 -6.80 0.23 19.55
N SER A 395 -8.07 0.17 19.15
CA SER A 395 -8.92 -0.99 19.33
C SER A 395 -9.16 -1.71 18.01
N MET A 396 -9.25 -3.03 18.09
CA MET A 396 -9.62 -3.93 16.99
C MET A 396 -10.56 -5.00 17.53
N SER A 397 -11.58 -5.41 16.79
CA SER A 397 -12.52 -6.46 17.22
C SER A 397 -12.28 -7.76 16.46
N PHE A 398 -12.26 -8.87 17.18
CA PHE A 398 -12.08 -10.21 16.62
C PHE A 398 -13.12 -11.17 17.19
N PRO A 399 -13.51 -12.22 16.43
CA PRO A 399 -14.21 -13.36 17.01
C PRO A 399 -13.40 -13.92 18.18
N TRP A 400 -14.05 -14.16 19.30
CA TRP A 400 -13.39 -14.81 20.42
C TRP A 400 -13.14 -16.30 20.10
N LYS A 401 -12.11 -16.89 20.70
CA LYS A 401 -11.80 -18.31 20.55
C LYS A 401 -12.12 -19.04 21.84
N THR A 402 -12.80 -20.18 21.75
CA THR A 402 -13.13 -20.99 22.93
C THR A 402 -11.97 -21.93 23.26
N VAL A 403 -11.63 -22.02 24.55
CA VAL A 403 -10.63 -22.98 25.03
C VAL A 403 -11.36 -24.17 25.67
N THR A 404 -11.09 -25.36 25.15
CA THR A 404 -11.66 -26.62 25.65
C THR A 404 -10.57 -27.46 26.29
N ALA A 405 -10.86 -28.09 27.42
CA ALA A 405 -9.89 -28.98 28.07
C ALA A 405 -9.45 -30.10 27.12
N VAL A 406 -8.18 -30.49 27.19
CA VAL A 406 -7.68 -31.64 26.41
C VAL A 406 -8.50 -32.90 26.70
N PRO A 407 -8.79 -33.72 25.67
CA PRO A 407 -9.86 -34.72 25.76
C PRO A 407 -9.50 -35.93 26.62
N THR A 408 -8.21 -36.24 26.80
CA THR A 408 -7.78 -37.43 27.53
C THR A 408 -6.70 -37.15 28.57
N GLU A 409 -6.65 -37.99 29.60
CA GLU A 409 -5.56 -37.98 30.60
C GLU A 409 -4.20 -38.27 29.96
N LYS A 410 -4.17 -39.06 28.88
CA LYS A 410 -2.97 -39.31 28.08
C LYS A 410 -2.44 -38.02 27.45
N ASP A 411 -3.32 -37.19 26.90
CA ASP A 411 -2.95 -35.90 26.30
C ASP A 411 -2.49 -34.91 27.38
N ARG A 412 -3.15 -34.91 28.55
CA ARG A 412 -2.68 -34.14 29.70
C ARG A 412 -1.26 -34.52 30.10
N ASN A 413 -0.98 -35.82 30.23
CA ASN A 413 0.33 -36.33 30.63
C ASN A 413 1.41 -36.07 29.57
N SER A 414 1.05 -36.12 28.27
CA SER A 414 1.99 -35.79 27.19
C SER A 414 2.40 -34.32 27.23
N VAL A 415 1.46 -33.40 27.52
CA VAL A 415 1.77 -31.97 27.69
C VAL A 415 2.63 -31.71 28.91
N ILE A 416 2.35 -32.37 30.05
CA ILE A 416 3.20 -32.26 31.25
C ILE A 416 4.63 -32.74 30.95
N SER A 417 4.76 -33.86 30.24
CA SER A 417 6.06 -34.36 29.78
C SER A 417 6.77 -33.37 28.85
N MET A 418 6.03 -32.76 27.91
CA MET A 418 6.54 -31.73 27.01
C MET A 418 7.07 -30.52 27.80
N LEU A 419 6.31 -29.98 28.76
CA LEU A 419 6.77 -28.88 29.62
C LEU A 419 8.03 -29.24 30.41
N SER A 420 8.05 -30.44 30.99
CA SER A 420 9.21 -30.95 31.72
C SER A 420 10.46 -31.00 30.86
N GLN A 421 10.34 -31.39 29.60
CA GLN A 421 11.48 -31.48 28.69
C GLN A 421 11.88 -30.09 28.16
N ALA A 422 10.89 -29.27 27.78
CA ALA A 422 11.12 -27.94 27.24
C ALA A 422 11.78 -26.96 28.23
N PHE A 423 11.33 -26.94 29.49
CA PHE A 423 11.80 -25.96 30.49
C PHE A 423 12.84 -26.52 31.45
N PHE A 424 12.93 -27.85 31.61
CA PHE A 424 13.86 -28.44 32.57
C PHE A 424 14.83 -29.44 31.94
N SER A 425 15.07 -29.49 30.61
CA SER A 425 16.02 -30.47 30.05
C SER A 425 17.41 -30.44 30.72
N ALA A 426 17.95 -29.25 31.03
CA ALA A 426 19.23 -29.10 31.74
C ALA A 426 19.13 -29.36 33.26
N THR A 427 17.97 -29.09 33.88
CA THR A 427 17.73 -29.19 35.32
C THR A 427 17.25 -30.59 35.74
N ALA A 428 16.53 -31.29 34.88
CA ALA A 428 16.11 -32.68 35.02
C ALA A 428 17.31 -33.64 35.01
N ALA A 429 18.42 -33.24 34.38
CA ALA A 429 19.71 -33.94 34.47
C ALA A 429 20.36 -33.82 35.87
N LEU A 430 19.98 -32.81 36.67
CA LEU A 430 20.49 -32.55 38.02
C LEU A 430 19.52 -32.99 39.14
N PHE A 431 18.20 -32.88 38.94
CA PHE A 431 17.16 -33.15 39.95
C PHE A 431 16.31 -34.40 39.68
N GLY A 432 16.54 -35.10 38.56
CA GLY A 432 15.82 -36.33 38.20
C GLY A 432 14.49 -36.08 37.50
N ARG A 433 14.24 -36.79 36.40
CA ARG A 433 13.07 -36.62 35.50
C ARG A 433 11.72 -36.79 36.19
N ASP A 434 11.64 -37.65 37.20
CA ASP A 434 10.38 -37.94 37.90
C ASP A 434 9.93 -36.76 38.77
N GLN A 435 10.87 -36.00 39.34
CA GLN A 435 10.57 -34.83 40.18
C GLN A 435 10.01 -33.66 39.36
N SER A 436 10.51 -33.43 38.14
CA SER A 436 10.00 -32.36 37.27
C SER A 436 8.60 -32.67 36.71
N LEU A 437 8.30 -33.94 36.46
CA LEU A 437 6.97 -34.39 36.06
C LEU A 437 5.96 -34.23 37.21
N GLU A 438 6.35 -34.62 38.42
CA GLU A 438 5.51 -34.45 39.62
C GLU A 438 5.27 -32.96 39.92
N PHE A 439 6.31 -32.14 39.78
CA PHE A 439 6.22 -30.69 39.93
C PHE A 439 5.17 -30.07 39.01
N PHE A 440 5.24 -30.31 37.69
CA PHE A 440 4.24 -29.75 36.77
C PHE A 440 2.85 -30.36 36.98
N SER A 441 2.75 -31.64 37.34
CA SER A 441 1.45 -32.28 37.61
C SER A 441 0.68 -31.61 38.75
N GLN A 442 1.39 -31.08 39.75
CA GLN A 442 0.80 -30.39 40.90
C GLN A 442 0.46 -28.91 40.63
N HIS A 443 1.15 -28.27 39.68
CA HIS A 443 1.05 -26.82 39.46
C HIS A 443 0.40 -26.41 38.14
N VAL A 444 0.09 -27.36 37.25
CA VAL A 444 -0.74 -27.08 36.06
C VAL A 444 -2.21 -27.03 36.46
N VAL A 445 -2.76 -25.82 36.42
CA VAL A 445 -4.16 -25.50 36.74
C VAL A 445 -5.10 -25.94 35.62
N HIS A 446 -4.73 -25.70 34.36
CA HIS A 446 -5.55 -26.05 33.20
C HIS A 446 -4.70 -26.36 31.97
N ILE A 447 -5.17 -27.29 31.14
CA ILE A 447 -4.63 -27.54 29.80
C ILE A 447 -5.81 -27.64 28.85
N GLY A 448 -5.81 -26.79 27.83
CA GLY A 448 -6.85 -26.80 26.81
C GLY A 448 -6.33 -26.38 25.46
N THR A 449 -7.10 -26.67 24.42
CA THR A 449 -6.83 -26.25 23.04
C THR A 449 -7.90 -25.25 22.60
N THR A 450 -7.52 -24.33 21.72
CA THR A 450 -8.49 -23.47 21.03
C THR A 450 -9.38 -24.32 20.12
N ASP A 451 -10.58 -23.82 19.82
CA ASP A 451 -11.61 -24.49 18.99
C ASP A 451 -11.17 -24.74 17.54
N ASP A 452 -10.23 -23.95 17.02
CA ASP A 452 -9.54 -24.17 15.74
C ASP A 452 -8.32 -25.10 15.84
N ASN A 453 -7.97 -25.56 17.04
CA ASN A 453 -6.78 -26.35 17.37
C ASN A 453 -5.44 -25.68 16.97
N GLU A 454 -5.42 -24.36 16.82
CA GLU A 454 -4.18 -23.62 16.55
C GLU A 454 -3.29 -23.56 17.78
N ASP A 455 -3.84 -23.24 18.94
CA ASP A 455 -3.06 -22.96 20.14
C ASP A 455 -3.38 -23.90 21.30
N LEU A 456 -2.32 -24.35 21.99
CA LEU A 456 -2.41 -25.04 23.27
C LEU A 456 -2.26 -24.03 24.41
N LEU A 457 -3.29 -23.88 25.23
CA LEU A 457 -3.28 -23.05 26.44
C LEU A 457 -2.98 -23.88 27.68
N ILE A 458 -1.97 -23.46 28.42
CA ILE A 458 -1.50 -24.09 29.66
C ILE A 458 -1.50 -23.03 30.75
N GLU A 459 -2.43 -23.17 31.69
CA GLU A 459 -2.46 -22.33 32.88
C GLU A 459 -1.65 -22.99 34.00
N LEU A 460 -0.69 -22.24 34.55
CA LEU A 460 0.14 -22.62 35.69
C LEU A 460 -0.26 -21.81 36.93
N THR A 461 0.16 -22.26 38.12
CA THR A 461 0.18 -21.38 39.28
C THR A 461 1.14 -20.23 39.04
N GLU A 462 0.87 -19.11 39.71
CA GLU A 462 1.69 -17.91 39.59
C GLU A 462 3.15 -18.17 40.00
N GLU A 463 3.39 -18.92 41.08
CA GLU A 463 4.75 -19.20 41.54
C GLU A 463 5.57 -19.96 40.50
N VAL A 464 4.94 -20.90 39.79
CA VAL A 464 5.62 -21.67 38.74
C VAL A 464 5.82 -20.83 37.49
N PHE A 465 4.84 -20.00 37.12
CA PHE A 465 5.00 -19.08 36.00
C PHE A 465 6.23 -18.17 36.20
N ASP A 466 6.40 -17.64 37.42
CA ASP A 466 7.58 -16.83 37.79
C ASP A 466 8.87 -17.64 37.75
N ALA A 467 8.85 -18.89 38.24
CA ALA A 467 10.01 -19.78 38.22
C ALA A 467 10.51 -20.12 36.80
N LEU A 468 9.66 -19.97 35.77
CA LEU A 468 10.04 -20.18 34.36
C LEU A 468 10.72 -18.94 33.73
N GLN A 469 10.76 -17.79 34.42
CA GLN A 469 11.43 -16.60 33.91
C GLN A 469 12.95 -16.83 33.85
N GLY A 470 13.57 -16.44 32.73
CA GLY A 470 15.01 -16.60 32.50
C GLY A 470 15.48 -18.05 32.26
N VAL A 471 14.57 -19.03 32.31
CA VAL A 471 14.87 -20.42 31.96
C VAL A 471 15.08 -20.54 30.46
N LYS A 472 16.16 -21.20 30.04
CA LYS A 472 16.42 -21.52 28.64
C LYS A 472 15.40 -22.57 28.18
N VAL A 473 14.59 -22.20 27.18
CA VAL A 473 13.55 -23.07 26.62
C VAL A 473 14.13 -23.93 25.49
N ASP A 474 13.79 -25.21 25.48
CA ASP A 474 13.97 -26.09 24.32
C ASP A 474 12.73 -26.03 23.42
N TYR A 475 12.83 -25.22 22.37
CA TYR A 475 11.74 -25.02 21.41
C TYR A 475 11.45 -26.27 20.55
N GLY A 476 12.42 -27.17 20.41
CA GLY A 476 12.25 -28.44 19.71
C GLY A 476 11.24 -29.33 20.43
N GLU A 477 11.36 -29.41 21.76
CA GLU A 477 10.40 -30.14 22.61
C GLU A 477 9.00 -29.53 22.57
N LEU A 478 8.88 -28.19 22.59
CA LEU A 478 7.56 -27.57 22.42
C LEU A 478 6.92 -27.97 21.08
N SER A 479 7.70 -27.98 19.99
CA SER A 479 7.20 -28.32 18.66
C SER A 479 6.75 -29.79 18.49
N SER A 480 7.04 -30.68 19.43
CA SER A 480 6.81 -32.13 19.29
C SER A 480 5.35 -32.56 19.50
N SER A 481 4.50 -31.71 20.07
CA SER A 481 3.12 -32.07 20.40
C SER A 481 2.19 -31.92 19.20
N GLU A 482 1.39 -32.95 18.91
CA GLU A 482 0.38 -32.94 17.84
C GLU A 482 -0.95 -32.27 18.26
N LEU A 483 -1.06 -31.78 19.50
CA LEU A 483 -2.30 -31.20 20.03
C LEU A 483 -2.60 -29.79 19.51
N TYR A 484 -1.63 -29.17 18.83
CA TYR A 484 -1.76 -27.81 18.33
C TYR A 484 -1.00 -27.66 17.02
N SER A 485 -1.40 -26.72 16.15
CA SER A 485 -0.74 -26.49 14.86
C SER A 485 0.12 -25.22 14.82
N ARG A 486 -0.13 -24.26 15.72
CA ARG A 486 0.48 -22.93 15.71
C ARG A 486 1.38 -22.66 16.94
N GLY A 487 0.81 -22.53 18.14
CA GLY A 487 1.59 -22.12 19.32
C GLY A 487 1.17 -22.71 20.66
N VAL A 488 2.04 -22.51 21.65
CA VAL A 488 1.81 -22.81 23.06
C VAL A 488 1.71 -21.50 23.84
N ILE A 489 0.59 -21.31 24.51
CA ILE A 489 0.34 -20.20 25.44
C ILE A 489 0.57 -20.74 26.85
N ILE A 490 1.57 -20.20 27.55
CA ILE A 490 1.71 -20.41 29.00
C ILE A 490 1.15 -19.19 29.70
N CYS A 491 0.26 -19.37 30.66
CA CYS A 491 -0.38 -18.26 31.36
C CYS A 491 -0.60 -18.55 32.85
N CYS A 492 -0.92 -17.51 33.60
CA CYS A 492 -1.38 -17.62 34.98
C CYS A 492 -2.34 -16.47 35.31
N CYS A 493 -3.23 -16.68 36.27
CA CYS A 493 -3.92 -15.58 36.93
C CYS A 493 -2.88 -14.72 37.67
N ALA A 494 -3.00 -13.39 37.59
CA ALA A 494 -2.13 -12.50 38.35
C ALA A 494 -2.67 -12.33 39.78
N SER A 495 -1.79 -12.27 40.79
CA SER A 495 -2.23 -11.97 42.16
C SER A 495 -2.65 -10.51 42.33
N LEU A 496 -3.43 -10.25 43.40
CA LEU A 496 -3.91 -8.92 43.79
C LEU A 496 -2.80 -7.87 44.00
N GLN A 497 -1.53 -8.26 44.03
CA GLN A 497 -0.40 -7.32 44.16
C GLN A 497 -0.17 -6.51 42.87
N THR A 498 -0.53 -7.04 41.69
CA THR A 498 -0.46 -6.30 40.42
C THR A 498 -1.77 -5.53 40.20
N HIS A 499 -1.89 -4.32 40.76
CA HIS A 499 -3.16 -3.56 40.88
C HIS A 499 -3.83 -3.15 39.54
N SER A 500 -3.31 -3.59 38.39
CA SER A 500 -3.83 -3.25 37.05
C SER A 500 -3.79 -4.42 36.04
N ILE A 501 -3.33 -5.60 36.43
CA ILE A 501 -3.17 -6.76 35.53
C ILE A 501 -4.00 -7.92 36.06
N ASP A 502 -4.79 -8.55 35.20
CA ASP A 502 -5.66 -9.67 35.54
C ASP A 502 -5.00 -11.03 35.31
N PHE A 503 -4.18 -11.14 34.26
CA PHE A 503 -3.46 -12.35 33.93
C PHE A 503 -2.13 -12.05 33.24
N ARG A 504 -1.23 -13.03 33.29
CA ARG A 504 0.09 -12.98 32.64
C ARG A 504 0.20 -14.12 31.64
N SER A 505 0.95 -13.90 30.55
CA SER A 505 1.11 -14.88 29.49
C SER A 505 2.51 -14.86 28.85
N ARG A 506 2.87 -15.95 28.18
CA ARG A 506 3.97 -16.08 27.22
C ARG A 506 3.46 -16.89 26.03
N PHE A 507 3.93 -16.57 24.83
CA PHE A 507 3.51 -17.24 23.61
C PHE A 507 4.73 -17.79 22.85
N PHE A 508 4.72 -19.08 22.58
CA PHE A 508 5.76 -19.78 21.83
C PHE A 508 5.17 -20.35 20.55
N GLY A 509 5.71 -20.01 19.38
CA GLY A 509 5.23 -20.46 18.07
C GLY A 509 6.27 -21.27 17.27
N PRO A 510 6.98 -22.26 17.85
CA PRO A 510 8.12 -22.88 17.17
C PRO A 510 7.72 -23.61 15.88
N LYS A 511 6.48 -24.10 15.79
CA LYS A 511 5.94 -24.73 14.56
C LYS A 511 5.82 -23.76 13.39
N VAL A 512 5.71 -22.46 13.67
CA VAL A 512 5.66 -21.38 12.67
C VAL A 512 6.97 -20.59 12.60
N GLY A 513 8.05 -21.12 13.19
CA GLY A 513 9.38 -20.50 13.15
C GLY A 513 9.56 -19.31 14.09
N ILE A 514 8.69 -19.16 15.09
CA ILE A 514 8.76 -18.12 16.12
C ILE A 514 9.05 -18.78 17.47
N ASP A 515 10.29 -18.70 17.93
CA ASP A 515 10.69 -19.26 19.23
C ASP A 515 9.79 -18.71 20.37
N GLU A 516 9.77 -17.39 20.54
CA GLU A 516 8.87 -16.68 21.45
C GLU A 516 8.45 -15.34 20.81
N ASP A 517 7.15 -15.05 20.78
CA ASP A 517 6.61 -13.80 20.21
C ASP A 517 6.55 -12.70 21.29
N PRO A 518 6.99 -11.45 21.02
CA PRO A 518 6.99 -10.38 22.01
C PRO A 518 5.61 -10.13 22.63
N VAL A 519 4.60 -9.92 21.79
CA VAL A 519 3.20 -9.73 22.19
C VAL A 519 2.27 -10.26 21.10
N THR A 520 1.43 -11.22 21.44
CA THR A 520 0.60 -11.96 20.48
C THR A 520 -0.86 -11.55 20.61
N GLY A 521 -1.30 -10.58 19.80
CA GLY A 521 -2.69 -10.11 19.80
C GLY A 521 -3.70 -11.24 19.59
N SER A 522 -3.46 -12.16 18.64
CA SER A 522 -4.38 -13.28 18.36
C SER A 522 -4.55 -14.26 19.53
N ALA A 523 -3.52 -14.45 20.38
CA ALA A 523 -3.64 -15.27 21.58
C ALA A 523 -4.61 -14.64 22.61
N HIS A 524 -4.78 -13.32 22.57
CA HIS A 524 -5.74 -12.62 23.43
C HIS A 524 -7.19 -12.82 22.98
N CYS A 525 -7.44 -13.33 21.77
CA CYS A 525 -8.75 -13.78 21.34
C CYS A 525 -9.25 -14.99 22.16
N SER A 526 -8.35 -15.81 22.72
CA SER A 526 -8.68 -16.92 23.62
C SER A 526 -8.41 -16.59 25.10
N LEU A 527 -7.32 -15.89 25.42
CA LEU A 527 -7.00 -15.51 26.81
C LEU A 527 -8.03 -14.56 27.41
N GLY A 528 -8.48 -13.56 26.63
CA GLY A 528 -9.50 -12.59 27.06
C GLY A 528 -10.78 -13.27 27.56
N PRO A 529 -11.51 -14.05 26.73
CA PRO A 529 -12.71 -14.75 27.17
C PRO A 529 -12.44 -15.79 28.26
N TYR A 530 -11.30 -16.50 28.21
CA TYR A 530 -10.92 -17.48 29.22
C TYR A 530 -10.83 -16.85 30.61
N PHE A 531 -10.02 -15.79 30.76
CA PHE A 531 -9.85 -15.11 32.05
C PHE A 531 -11.05 -14.25 32.42
N GLY A 532 -11.74 -13.61 31.47
CA GLY A 532 -12.95 -12.86 31.78
C GLY A 532 -14.06 -13.75 32.34
N LYS A 533 -14.25 -14.96 31.79
CA LYS A 533 -15.16 -15.96 32.38
C LYS A 533 -14.68 -16.41 33.76
N LYS A 534 -13.39 -16.73 33.90
CA LYS A 534 -12.81 -17.23 35.16
C LYS A 534 -12.90 -16.20 36.30
N LEU A 535 -12.70 -14.92 35.99
CA LEU A 535 -12.70 -13.81 36.95
C LEU A 535 -14.05 -13.10 37.09
N GLY A 536 -15.03 -13.46 36.25
CA GLY A 536 -16.34 -12.78 36.22
C GLY A 536 -16.27 -11.33 35.75
N LYS A 537 -15.33 -11.00 34.84
CA LYS A 537 -15.09 -9.64 34.33
C LYS A 537 -15.41 -9.54 32.84
N SER A 538 -15.99 -8.41 32.44
CA SER A 538 -16.19 -8.06 31.01
C SER A 538 -14.99 -7.38 30.38
N VAL A 539 -14.08 -6.82 31.19
CA VAL A 539 -12.81 -6.27 30.74
C VAL A 539 -11.71 -6.93 31.56
N VAL A 540 -10.71 -7.47 30.87
CA VAL A 540 -9.52 -8.04 31.49
C VAL A 540 -8.26 -7.51 30.83
N ILE A 541 -7.22 -7.26 31.62
CA ILE A 541 -5.93 -6.77 31.14
C ILE A 541 -4.90 -7.89 31.26
N GLY A 542 -4.38 -8.31 30.11
CA GLY A 542 -3.29 -9.28 29.99
C GLY A 542 -1.94 -8.61 29.87
N LYS A 543 -0.93 -9.14 30.57
CA LYS A 543 0.47 -8.79 30.34
C LYS A 543 1.21 -9.98 29.76
N GLN A 544 1.66 -9.86 28.51
CA GLN A 544 2.55 -10.86 27.92
C GLN A 544 3.99 -10.56 28.39
N GLU A 545 4.63 -11.50 29.07
CA GLU A 545 5.94 -11.36 29.72
C GLU A 545 7.04 -12.08 28.94
N SER A 546 7.18 -11.72 27.66
CA SER A 546 8.41 -11.98 26.89
C SER A 546 9.54 -11.03 27.33
N GLU A 547 10.72 -11.14 26.72
CA GLU A 547 11.85 -10.21 26.97
C GLU A 547 11.43 -8.73 26.81
N ARG A 548 10.69 -8.42 25.74
CA ARG A 548 10.13 -7.08 25.51
C ARG A 548 8.90 -6.82 26.38
N GLY A 549 7.98 -7.78 26.39
CA GLY A 549 6.71 -7.74 27.09
C GLY A 549 5.75 -6.66 26.58
N GLY A 550 4.48 -6.74 26.95
CA GLY A 550 3.47 -5.75 26.57
C GLY A 550 2.11 -5.96 27.22
N LEU A 551 1.24 -4.96 27.07
CA LEU A 551 -0.08 -4.92 27.69
C LEU A 551 -1.17 -4.97 26.63
N VAL A 552 -2.16 -5.83 26.88
CA VAL A 552 -3.31 -6.03 25.99
C VAL A 552 -4.58 -6.02 26.83
N GLU A 553 -5.43 -5.04 26.58
CA GLU A 553 -6.74 -4.98 27.20
C GLU A 553 -7.76 -5.69 26.32
N CYS A 554 -8.56 -6.56 26.93
CA CYS A 554 -9.56 -7.38 26.26
C CYS A 554 -10.95 -7.01 26.77
N ILE A 555 -11.76 -6.39 25.92
CA ILE A 555 -13.15 -6.02 26.20
C ILE A 555 -14.06 -7.08 25.57
N LEU A 556 -14.75 -7.85 26.41
CA LEU A 556 -15.64 -8.93 26.00
C LEU A 556 -17.00 -8.38 25.58
N LYS A 557 -17.35 -8.58 24.31
CA LYS A 557 -18.68 -8.30 23.77
C LYS A 557 -19.46 -9.60 23.68
N GLN A 558 -19.96 -10.08 24.83
CA GLN A 558 -20.58 -11.40 24.96
C GLN A 558 -21.75 -11.60 23.98
N ASP A 559 -22.58 -10.57 23.77
CA ASP A 559 -23.73 -10.64 22.87
C ASP A 559 -23.34 -10.77 21.38
N GLU A 560 -22.12 -10.35 21.02
CA GLU A 560 -21.58 -10.39 19.66
C GLU A 560 -20.69 -11.61 19.41
N GLY A 561 -20.31 -12.36 20.45
CA GLY A 561 -19.32 -13.44 20.34
C GLY A 561 -17.92 -12.94 19.95
N CYS A 562 -17.61 -11.69 20.32
CA CYS A 562 -16.38 -11.01 19.93
C CYS A 562 -15.61 -10.51 21.16
N VAL A 563 -14.31 -10.34 20.98
CA VAL A 563 -13.44 -9.64 21.91
C VAL A 563 -12.78 -8.47 21.20
N CYS A 564 -12.92 -7.30 21.80
CA CYS A 564 -12.23 -6.11 21.35
C CYS A 564 -10.89 -6.03 22.07
N ILE A 565 -9.82 -6.10 21.29
CA ILE A 565 -8.44 -6.02 21.74
C ILE A 565 -8.00 -4.58 21.63
N VAL A 566 -7.49 -4.03 22.73
CA VAL A 566 -6.97 -2.66 22.81
C VAL A 566 -5.49 -2.70 23.18
N GLY A 567 -4.68 -2.00 22.41
CA GLY A 567 -3.24 -1.89 22.62
C GLY A 567 -2.75 -0.46 22.42
N THR A 568 -1.68 -0.11 23.13
CA THR A 568 -0.96 1.14 22.87
C THR A 568 0.06 0.91 21.76
N ALA A 569 0.02 1.72 20.70
CA ALA A 569 1.09 1.84 19.72
C ALA A 569 2.00 3.01 20.10
N ILE A 570 3.32 2.79 20.09
CA ILE A 570 4.33 3.81 20.33
C ILE A 570 5.29 3.85 19.16
N MET A 571 5.43 5.00 18.52
CA MET A 571 6.40 5.21 17.45
C MET A 571 7.81 5.32 18.02
N THR A 572 8.69 4.45 17.53
CA THR A 572 10.12 4.46 17.89
C THR A 572 10.94 5.25 16.88
N LEU A 573 10.64 5.09 15.58
CA LEU A 573 11.35 5.76 14.49
C LEU A 573 10.38 6.21 13.40
N SER A 574 10.66 7.35 12.79
CA SER A 574 10.03 7.79 11.55
C SER A 574 11.09 8.26 10.56
N GLY A 575 10.92 7.94 9.29
CA GLY A 575 11.89 8.28 8.26
C GLY A 575 11.31 8.22 6.86
N GLN A 576 12.23 8.24 5.90
CA GLN A 576 11.94 8.16 4.49
C GLN A 576 12.78 7.03 3.88
N LEU A 577 12.10 6.12 3.19
CA LEU A 577 12.73 5.06 2.41
C LEU A 577 12.89 5.55 0.97
N SER A 578 14.13 5.80 0.57
CA SER A 578 14.46 6.24 -0.79
C SER A 578 14.98 5.06 -1.62
N ILE A 579 14.32 4.77 -2.74
CA ILE A 579 14.61 3.62 -3.58
C ILE A 579 14.94 4.10 -4.98
N ARG A 580 16.11 3.68 -5.46
CA ARG A 580 16.51 3.90 -6.84
C ARG A 580 15.97 2.78 -7.72
N ILE A 581 15.04 3.10 -8.62
CA ILE A 581 14.55 2.17 -9.63
C ILE A 581 15.57 2.14 -10.75
N GLN A 582 16.31 1.03 -10.87
CA GLN A 582 17.26 0.78 -11.97
C GLN A 582 16.59 0.05 -13.14
#